data_AF-A0AA38IK37-F1
#
_entry.id   AF-A0AA38IK37-F1
#
_cell.length_a   1.000
_cell.length_b   1.000
_cell.length_c   1.000
_cell.angle_alpha   90.00
_cell.angle_beta   90.00
_cell.angle_gamma   90.00
#
_symmetry.space_group_name_H-M   'P 1'
#
loop_
_entity.id
_entity.type
_entity.pdbx_description
1 polymer ?
#
loop_
_entity_poly.entity_id
_entity_poly.type
_entity_poly.pdbx_seq_one_letter_code
_entity_poly.pdbx_strand_id
1 'polypeptide(L)'
;MFSNSGKTIRFIFVLSHTGISGNEEADRAAKEAVESETAEEILFVPSPDAKILFKQVVIQKWQTDWTSPPTALQHINPVVNCLLPLPPDRSDQVVLTRLRLGHTRLTHGYVLNRTPPPPTSWLLASIADAIKLSRFSYAIMRLSPGKPNATISKYHPTSSKL
;
A
#
# COMPACT_ATOMS: atom_id res chain seq x y z
N MET A 1 17.31 14.61 3.23
CA MET A 1 17.86 15.55 4.23
C MET A 1 17.63 16.94 3.69
N PHE A 2 16.86 17.76 4.40
CA PHE A 2 16.68 19.16 4.03
C PHE A 2 17.61 19.98 4.93
N SER A 3 18.57 20.69 4.32
CA SER A 3 19.48 21.60 5.01
C SER A 3 19.29 22.99 4.43
N ASN A 4 18.43 23.78 5.05
CA ASN A 4 18.40 25.21 4.83
C ASN A 4 18.59 25.84 6.21
N SER A 5 19.70 26.58 6.42
CA SER A 5 20.24 27.10 7.70
C SER A 5 21.23 26.25 8.51
N GLY A 6 21.87 25.23 7.92
CA GLY A 6 22.92 24.43 8.62
C GLY A 6 22.38 23.44 9.67
N LYS A 7 21.06 23.32 9.81
CA LYS A 7 20.41 22.29 10.62
C LYS A 7 20.05 21.08 9.75
N THR A 8 20.34 19.88 10.24
CA THR A 8 19.95 18.64 9.59
C THR A 8 18.61 18.17 10.16
N ILE A 9 17.56 18.17 9.33
CA ILE A 9 16.23 17.68 9.72
C ILE A 9 16.01 16.27 9.17
N ARG A 10 15.54 15.36 10.03
CA ARG A 10 15.12 14.00 9.68
C ARG A 10 13.66 13.81 10.05
N PHE A 11 12.87 13.34 9.10
CA PHE A 11 11.50 12.90 9.35
C PHE A 11 11.48 11.41 9.67
N ILE A 12 10.73 11.02 10.69
CA ILE A 12 10.57 9.65 11.14
C ILE A 12 9.09 9.42 11.41
N PHE A 13 8.57 8.28 10.99
CA PHE A 13 7.22 7.86 11.37
C PHE A 13 7.25 7.16 12.73
N VAL A 14 6.37 7.61 13.62
CA VAL A 14 6.15 7.03 14.95
C VAL A 14 4.70 6.58 15.04
N LEU A 15 4.46 5.40 15.59
CA LEU A 15 3.12 4.89 15.82
C LEU A 15 2.48 5.62 17.00
N SER A 16 1.21 6.01 16.85
CA SER A 16 0.45 6.65 17.92
C SER A 16 0.25 5.72 19.12
N HIS A 17 0.15 6.28 20.31
CA HIS A 17 -0.19 5.59 21.57
C HIS A 17 0.77 4.44 21.93
N THR A 18 2.04 4.58 21.55
CA THR A 18 3.09 3.61 21.90
C THR A 18 3.80 3.96 23.21
N GLY A 19 3.36 5.01 23.92
CA GLY A 19 3.93 5.44 25.19
C GLY A 19 5.26 6.18 25.04
N ILE A 20 5.60 6.62 23.83
CA ILE A 20 6.78 7.47 23.59
C ILE A 20 6.45 8.87 24.10
N SER A 21 7.03 9.23 25.26
CA SER A 21 6.71 10.46 25.99
C SER A 21 6.66 11.70 25.09
N GLY A 22 7.64 11.91 24.19
CA GLY A 22 7.63 13.07 23.29
C GLY A 22 6.49 13.09 22.26
N ASN A 23 6.03 11.92 21.80
CA ASN A 23 4.88 11.83 20.89
C ASN A 23 3.56 12.04 21.65
N GLU A 24 3.42 11.46 22.84
CA GLU A 24 2.23 11.66 23.68
C GLU A 24 2.11 13.11 24.16
N GLU A 25 3.24 13.77 24.46
CA GLU A 25 3.29 15.19 24.81
C GLU A 25 2.81 16.07 23.64
N ALA A 26 3.30 15.79 22.44
CA ALA A 26 2.88 16.50 21.24
C ALA A 26 1.39 16.28 20.93
N ASP A 27 0.88 15.06 21.09
CA ASP A 27 -0.55 14.75 20.92
C ASP A 27 -1.42 15.48 21.96
N ARG A 28 -0.96 15.51 23.23
CA ARG A 28 -1.65 16.24 24.30
C ARG A 28 -1.67 17.75 24.04
N ALA A 29 -0.53 18.34 23.70
CA ALA A 29 -0.43 19.76 23.37
C ALA A 29 -1.30 20.14 22.16
N ALA A 30 -1.40 19.26 21.15
CA ALA A 30 -2.28 19.48 20.01
C ALA A 30 -3.77 19.47 20.42
N LYS A 31 -4.19 18.61 21.35
CA LYS A 31 -5.57 18.60 21.88
C LYS A 31 -5.86 19.85 22.70
N GLU A 32 -4.96 20.22 23.60
CA GLU A 32 -5.10 21.43 24.43
C GLU A 32 -5.20 22.69 23.55
N ALA A 33 -4.45 22.76 22.44
CA ALA A 33 -4.52 23.87 21.51
C ALA A 33 -5.90 24.02 20.83
N VAL A 34 -6.61 22.91 20.59
CA VAL A 34 -7.97 22.93 20.00
C VAL A 34 -9.00 23.45 21.02
N GLU A 35 -8.79 23.16 22.31
CA GLU A 35 -9.69 23.58 23.39
C GLU A 35 -9.34 24.97 23.95
N SER A 36 -8.25 25.58 23.49
CA SER A 36 -7.78 26.87 23.97
C SER A 36 -8.77 28.00 23.66
N GLU A 37 -9.07 28.83 24.64
CA GLU A 37 -9.88 30.06 24.49
C GLU A 37 -9.23 31.08 23.55
N THR A 38 -7.92 31.00 23.35
CA THR A 38 -7.18 31.87 22.40
C THR A 38 -7.09 31.28 21.00
N ALA A 39 -7.71 30.12 20.74
CA ALA A 39 -7.71 29.52 19.42
C ALA A 39 -8.47 30.42 18.43
N GLU A 40 -7.84 30.72 17.30
CA GLU A 40 -8.52 31.43 16.21
C GLU A 40 -9.51 30.48 15.54
N GLU A 41 -10.80 30.84 15.58
CA GLU A 41 -11.81 30.11 14.84
C GLU A 41 -11.68 30.43 13.35
N ILE A 42 -11.28 29.45 12.55
CA ILE A 42 -11.25 29.59 11.08
C ILE A 42 -12.69 29.48 10.56
N LEU A 43 -13.37 30.62 10.49
CA LEU A 43 -14.74 30.75 9.95
C LEU A 43 -14.82 30.57 8.42
N PHE A 44 -13.67 30.49 7.75
CA PHE A 44 -13.61 30.27 6.31
C PHE A 44 -13.84 28.80 5.98
N VAL A 45 -15.07 28.46 5.59
CA VAL A 45 -15.37 27.17 4.96
C VAL A 45 -15.23 27.34 3.45
N PRO A 46 -14.25 26.69 2.79
CA PRO A 46 -14.16 26.75 1.33
C PRO A 46 -15.45 26.22 0.71
N SER A 47 -15.91 26.87 -0.37
CA SER A 47 -17.08 26.39 -1.11
C SER A 47 -16.88 24.92 -1.50
N PRO A 48 -17.96 24.14 -1.65
CA PRO A 48 -17.88 22.76 -2.13
C PRO A 48 -17.03 22.64 -3.41
N ASP A 49 -17.15 23.60 -4.32
CA ASP A 49 -16.38 23.66 -5.55
C ASP A 49 -14.88 23.88 -5.29
N ALA A 50 -14.53 24.80 -4.38
CA ALA A 50 -13.14 25.01 -3.97
C ALA A 50 -12.54 23.75 -3.33
N LYS A 51 -13.31 23.01 -2.52
CA LYS A 51 -12.88 21.72 -1.95
C LYS A 51 -12.61 20.68 -3.05
N ILE A 52 -13.47 20.61 -4.07
CA ILE A 52 -13.30 19.70 -5.20
C ILE A 52 -12.03 20.05 -5.97
N LEU A 53 -11.84 21.33 -6.31
CA LEU A 53 -10.65 21.80 -7.02
C LEU A 53 -9.37 21.52 -6.24
N PHE A 54 -9.35 21.82 -4.94
CA PHE A 54 -8.21 21.56 -4.08
C PHE A 54 -7.87 20.06 -4.06
N LYS A 55 -8.88 19.20 -3.88
CA LYS A 55 -8.70 17.74 -3.91
C LYS A 55 -8.13 17.26 -5.25
N GLN A 56 -8.61 17.81 -6.37
CA GLN A 56 -8.09 17.47 -7.70
C GLN A 56 -6.61 17.85 -7.84
N VAL A 57 -6.24 19.07 -7.45
CA VAL A 57 -4.85 19.55 -7.50
C VAL A 57 -3.93 18.67 -6.64
N VAL A 58 -4.35 18.32 -5.43
CA VAL A 58 -3.58 17.44 -4.54
C VAL A 58 -3.40 16.05 -5.16
N ILE A 59 -4.47 15.43 -5.66
CA ILE A 59 -4.41 14.11 -6.29
C ILE A 59 -3.52 14.14 -7.54
N GLN A 60 -3.61 15.19 -8.37
CA GLN A 60 -2.76 15.34 -9.55
C GLN A 60 -1.29 15.43 -9.17
N LYS A 61 -0.95 16.27 -8.18
CA LYS A 61 0.42 16.38 -7.70
C LYS A 61 0.94 15.04 -7.16
N TRP A 62 0.13 14.35 -6.36
CA TRP A 62 0.46 13.01 -5.89
C TRP A 62 0.61 12.02 -7.04
N GLN A 63 -0.18 12.12 -8.11
CA GLN A 63 -0.03 11.24 -9.27
C GLN A 63 1.29 11.50 -9.99
N THR A 64 1.67 12.76 -10.15
CA THR A 64 2.97 13.12 -10.74
C THR A 64 4.12 12.53 -9.92
N ASP A 65 4.12 12.76 -8.61
CA ASP A 65 5.14 12.25 -7.70
C ASP A 65 5.10 10.71 -7.62
N TRP A 66 3.91 10.12 -7.67
CA TRP A 66 3.73 8.67 -7.68
C TRP A 66 4.21 8.03 -8.98
N THR A 67 4.20 8.73 -10.11
CA THR A 67 4.58 8.15 -11.42
C THR A 67 6.09 8.23 -11.67
N SER A 68 6.81 9.11 -10.97
CA SER A 68 8.25 9.32 -11.19
C SER A 68 9.00 9.51 -9.86
N PRO A 69 10.02 8.67 -9.56
CA PRO A 69 10.61 7.62 -10.41
C PRO A 69 9.75 6.34 -10.50
N PRO A 70 9.94 5.49 -11.53
CA PRO A 70 9.17 4.26 -11.66
C PRO A 70 9.46 3.26 -10.54
N THR A 71 8.41 2.72 -9.92
CA THR A 71 8.51 1.73 -8.84
C THR A 71 7.74 0.44 -9.16
N ALA A 72 8.11 -0.66 -8.53
CA ALA A 72 7.37 -1.93 -8.66
C ALA A 72 5.90 -1.80 -8.20
N LEU A 73 5.63 -0.91 -7.22
CA LEU A 73 4.29 -0.68 -6.70
C LEU A 73 3.37 0.03 -7.70
N GLN A 74 3.91 0.88 -8.59
CA GLN A 74 3.11 1.50 -9.66
C GLN A 74 2.55 0.49 -10.66
N HIS A 75 3.26 -0.61 -10.91
CA HIS A 75 2.75 -1.67 -11.78
C HIS A 75 1.50 -2.33 -11.18
N ILE A 76 1.46 -2.44 -9.85
CA ILE A 76 0.33 -3.00 -9.10
C ILE A 76 -0.79 -1.95 -9.02
N ASN A 77 -0.46 -0.73 -8.62
CA ASN A 77 -1.41 0.37 -8.48
C ASN A 77 -0.92 1.63 -9.22
N PRO A 78 -1.30 1.82 -10.49
CA PRO A 78 -0.79 2.91 -11.30
C PRO A 78 -1.45 4.26 -10.98
N VAL A 79 -2.65 4.25 -10.39
CA VAL A 79 -3.44 5.46 -10.14
C VAL A 79 -3.56 5.70 -8.63
N VAL A 80 -3.06 6.84 -8.14
CA VAL A 80 -3.26 7.22 -6.74
C VAL A 80 -4.75 7.38 -6.45
N ASN A 81 -5.15 6.93 -5.27
CA ASN A 81 -6.55 6.92 -4.82
C ASN A 81 -7.46 5.94 -5.59
N CYS A 82 -6.91 5.07 -6.44
CA CYS A 82 -7.62 3.88 -6.92
C CYS A 82 -7.28 2.71 -5.99
N LEU A 83 -8.23 2.26 -5.17
CA LEU A 83 -8.04 1.04 -4.40
C LEU A 83 -8.35 -0.16 -5.28
N LEU A 84 -7.37 -1.05 -5.44
CA LEU A 84 -7.63 -2.33 -6.06
C LEU A 84 -8.68 -3.08 -5.25
N PRO A 85 -9.65 -3.74 -5.89
CA PRO A 85 -10.68 -4.48 -5.17
C PRO A 85 -10.07 -5.48 -4.20
N LEU A 86 -10.68 -5.58 -3.02
CA LEU A 86 -10.29 -6.47 -1.95
C LEU A 86 -11.48 -7.36 -1.57
N PRO A 87 -11.25 -8.63 -1.23
CA PRO A 87 -12.29 -9.51 -0.73
C PRO A 87 -12.75 -9.09 0.67
N PRO A 88 -13.95 -9.51 1.11
CA PRO A 88 -14.47 -9.11 2.42
C PRO A 88 -13.63 -9.71 3.57
N ASP A 89 -13.14 -10.93 3.41
CA ASP A 89 -12.44 -11.66 4.46
C ASP A 89 -10.97 -11.23 4.59
N ARG A 90 -10.54 -10.95 5.83
CA ARG A 90 -9.17 -10.50 6.13
C ARG A 90 -8.11 -11.50 5.69
N SER A 91 -8.35 -12.81 5.83
CA SER A 91 -7.42 -13.86 5.38
C SER A 91 -7.13 -13.74 3.89
N ASP A 92 -8.19 -13.53 3.11
CA ASP A 92 -8.11 -13.50 1.65
C ASP A 92 -7.51 -12.18 1.17
N GLN A 93 -7.78 -11.08 1.87
CA GLN A 93 -7.09 -9.80 1.64
C GLN A 93 -5.58 -9.94 1.82
N VAL A 94 -5.14 -10.63 2.88
CA VAL A 94 -3.71 -10.88 3.14
C VAL A 94 -3.09 -11.72 2.04
N VAL A 95 -3.75 -12.80 1.62
CA VAL A 95 -3.28 -13.65 0.52
C VAL A 95 -3.17 -12.85 -0.78
N LEU A 96 -4.24 -12.14 -1.16
CA LEU A 96 -4.29 -11.35 -2.38
C LEU A 96 -3.25 -10.22 -2.40
N THR A 97 -3.04 -9.57 -1.26
CA THR A 97 -2.03 -8.51 -1.11
C THR A 97 -0.62 -9.06 -1.26
N ARG A 98 -0.31 -10.20 -0.62
CA ARG A 98 0.99 -10.88 -0.79
C ARG A 98 1.22 -11.31 -2.23
N LEU A 99 0.19 -11.85 -2.90
CA LEU A 99 0.27 -12.18 -4.32
C LEU A 99 0.60 -10.93 -5.14
N ARG A 100 -0.15 -9.83 -4.99
CA ARG A 100 0.09 -8.59 -5.73
C ARG A 100 1.51 -8.05 -5.56
N LEU A 101 2.03 -8.06 -4.33
CA LEU A 101 3.41 -7.63 -4.02
C LEU A 101 4.47 -8.62 -4.53
N GLY A 102 4.07 -9.78 -5.06
CA GLY A 102 4.98 -10.84 -5.42
C GLY A 102 5.69 -11.42 -4.20
N HIS A 103 5.05 -11.47 -3.02
CA HIS A 103 5.58 -12.13 -1.82
C HIS A 103 5.17 -13.61 -1.80
N THR A 104 5.62 -14.35 -2.81
CA THR A 104 5.36 -15.78 -2.95
C THR A 104 6.62 -16.58 -2.66
N ARG A 105 6.47 -17.90 -2.48
CA ARG A 105 7.65 -18.78 -2.31
C ARG A 105 8.55 -18.79 -3.55
N LEU A 106 8.02 -18.52 -4.75
CA LEU A 106 8.81 -18.48 -5.98
C LEU A 106 9.76 -17.27 -5.99
N THR A 107 9.26 -16.12 -5.56
CA THR A 107 9.96 -14.83 -5.61
C THR A 107 10.75 -14.52 -4.35
N HIS A 108 10.30 -14.96 -3.17
CA HIS A 108 10.96 -14.73 -1.87
C HIS A 108 11.53 -16.00 -1.24
N GLY A 109 11.43 -17.16 -1.91
CA GLY A 109 12.02 -18.41 -1.42
C GLY A 109 13.51 -18.29 -1.17
N TYR A 110 14.22 -17.50 -1.97
CA TYR A 110 15.65 -17.27 -1.77
C TYR A 110 15.95 -16.49 -0.48
N VAL A 111 15.09 -15.54 -0.10
CA VAL A 111 15.22 -14.79 1.16
C VAL A 111 14.98 -15.73 2.35
N LEU A 112 13.94 -16.56 2.28
CA LEU A 112 13.58 -17.51 3.34
C LEU A 112 14.66 -18.58 3.53
N ASN A 113 15.22 -19.09 2.43
CA ASN A 113 16.23 -20.14 2.44
C ASN A 113 17.67 -19.60 2.51
N ARG A 114 17.86 -18.28 2.56
CA ARG A 114 19.16 -17.60 2.51
C ARG A 114 20.04 -18.03 1.32
N THR A 115 19.43 -18.29 0.17
CA THR A 115 20.11 -18.63 -1.08
C THR A 115 20.35 -17.37 -1.92
N PRO A 116 21.28 -17.37 -2.88
CA PRO A 116 21.50 -16.20 -3.74
C PRO A 116 20.22 -15.79 -4.50
N PRO A 117 20.03 -14.48 -4.75
CA PRO A 117 18.86 -13.99 -5.47
C PRO A 117 18.81 -14.51 -6.91
N PRO A 118 17.62 -14.84 -7.43
CA PRO A 118 17.47 -15.22 -8.83
C PRO A 118 17.79 -14.03 -9.75
N PRO A 119 18.17 -14.26 -11.03
CA PRO A 119 18.47 -13.20 -11.99
C PRO A 119 17.32 -12.19 -12.12
N THR A 120 17.65 -10.90 -12.33
CA THR A 120 16.71 -9.77 -12.31
C THR A 120 15.57 -9.86 -13.35
N SER A 121 15.74 -10.64 -14.42
CA SER A 121 14.71 -10.90 -15.42
C SER A 121 13.48 -11.67 -14.88
N TRP A 122 13.64 -12.41 -13.78
CA TRP A 122 12.56 -13.19 -13.17
C TRP A 122 11.56 -12.33 -12.38
N LEU A 123 11.99 -11.18 -11.87
CA LEU A 123 11.18 -10.30 -11.01
C LEU A 123 10.07 -9.59 -11.78
N LEU A 124 10.35 -9.09 -12.99
CA LEU A 124 9.37 -8.37 -13.81
C LEU A 124 8.29 -9.29 -14.39
N ALA A 125 8.69 -10.48 -14.85
CA ALA A 125 7.75 -11.51 -15.31
C ALA A 125 6.83 -11.97 -14.16
N SER A 126 7.40 -12.15 -12.95
CA SER A 126 6.64 -12.63 -11.80
C SER A 126 5.64 -11.61 -11.24
N ILE A 127 5.95 -10.31 -11.23
CA ILE A 127 4.98 -9.28 -10.83
C ILE A 127 3.82 -9.21 -11.84
N ALA A 128 4.11 -9.27 -13.13
CA ALA A 128 3.08 -9.28 -14.17
C ALA A 128 2.17 -10.52 -14.05
N ASP A 129 2.74 -11.70 -13.81
CA ASP A 129 1.97 -12.93 -13.62
C ASP A 129 1.21 -12.92 -12.30
N ALA A 130 1.76 -12.35 -11.24
CA ALA A 130 1.06 -12.22 -9.96
C ALA A 130 -0.11 -11.22 -10.06
N ILE A 131 0.02 -10.14 -10.82
CA ILE A 131 -1.08 -9.22 -11.12
C ILE A 131 -2.17 -9.95 -11.92
N LYS A 132 -1.81 -10.70 -12.98
CA LYS A 132 -2.76 -11.50 -13.77
C LYS A 132 -3.48 -12.54 -12.91
N LEU A 133 -2.73 -13.29 -12.09
CA LEU A 133 -3.29 -14.28 -11.16
C LEU A 133 -4.16 -13.62 -10.08
N SER A 134 -3.80 -12.43 -9.59
CA SER A 134 -4.62 -11.70 -8.60
C SER A 134 -5.96 -11.23 -9.20
N ARG A 135 -5.95 -10.76 -10.45
CA ARG A 135 -7.15 -10.36 -11.18
C ARG A 135 -8.04 -11.56 -11.52
N PHE A 136 -7.42 -12.67 -11.92
CA PHE A 136 -8.11 -13.93 -12.16
C PHE A 136 -8.73 -14.50 -10.88
N SER A 137 -7.95 -14.57 -9.78
CA SER A 137 -8.40 -15.06 -8.48
C SER A 137 -9.56 -14.22 -7.93
N TYR A 138 -9.48 -12.88 -8.00
CA TYR A 138 -10.58 -12.01 -7.59
C TYR A 138 -11.81 -12.16 -8.49
N ALA A 139 -11.65 -12.34 -9.80
CA ALA A 139 -12.76 -12.59 -10.71
C ALA A 139 -13.49 -13.91 -10.40
N ILE A 140 -12.75 -14.99 -10.12
CA ILE A 140 -13.33 -16.28 -9.69
C ILE A 140 -14.08 -16.13 -8.36
N MET A 141 -13.50 -15.41 -7.40
CA MET A 141 -14.15 -15.15 -6.11
C MET A 141 -15.45 -14.34 -6.25
N ARG A 142 -15.54 -13.45 -7.25
CA ARG A 142 -16.75 -12.65 -7.53
C ARG A 142 -17.85 -13.44 -8.26
N LEU A 143 -17.48 -14.48 -9.01
CA LEU A 143 -18.40 -15.34 -9.77
C LEU A 143 -19.05 -16.44 -8.92
N SER A 144 -18.65 -16.59 -7.65
CA SER A 144 -19.26 -17.52 -6.69
C SER A 144 -19.86 -16.76 -5.50
N PRO A 145 -21.07 -16.17 -5.64
CA PRO A 145 -21.81 -15.70 -4.49
C PRO A 145 -22.43 -16.92 -3.78
N GLY A 146 -21.64 -17.59 -2.96
CA GLY A 146 -22.12 -18.62 -2.04
C GLY A 146 -21.41 -19.97 -2.16
N LYS A 147 -20.39 -20.18 -1.33
CA LYS A 147 -20.32 -21.23 -0.29
C LYS A 147 -18.92 -21.24 0.37
N PRO A 148 -18.83 -21.46 1.68
CA PRO A 148 -17.56 -21.52 2.40
C PRO A 148 -16.86 -22.85 2.12
N ASN A 149 -15.52 -22.82 2.14
CA ASN A 149 -14.62 -23.97 2.07
C ASN A 149 -14.59 -24.74 0.74
N ALA A 150 -13.73 -24.31 -0.18
CA ALA A 150 -13.16 -25.19 -1.20
C ALA A 150 -11.63 -25.16 -1.09
N THR A 151 -11.11 -26.24 -0.52
CA THR A 151 -9.71 -26.62 -0.42
C THR A 151 -8.95 -26.30 -1.70
N ILE A 152 -7.86 -25.55 -1.58
CA ILE A 152 -6.88 -25.37 -2.67
C ILE A 152 -6.33 -26.75 -3.02
N SER A 153 -6.88 -27.35 -4.08
CA SER A 153 -6.36 -28.58 -4.67
C SER A 153 -4.95 -28.29 -5.19
N LYS A 154 -4.00 -29.10 -4.72
CA LYS A 154 -2.57 -28.99 -5.01
C LYS A 154 -2.35 -29.14 -6.52
N TYR A 155 -1.80 -28.11 -7.15
CA TYR A 155 -1.25 -28.21 -8.50
C TYR A 155 0.03 -29.07 -8.43
N HIS A 156 -0.04 -30.30 -8.94
CA HIS A 156 1.14 -31.15 -9.18
C HIS A 156 1.61 -30.89 -10.62
N PRO A 157 2.82 -30.38 -10.86
CA PRO A 157 3.40 -30.36 -12.19
C PRO A 157 3.90 -31.77 -12.51
N THR A 158 3.31 -32.42 -13.52
CA THR A 158 3.85 -33.64 -14.10
C THR A 158 5.16 -33.32 -14.81
N SER A 159 6.24 -33.88 -14.31
CA SER A 159 7.49 -34.01 -15.06
C SER A 159 7.27 -35.03 -16.18
N SER A 160 7.28 -34.59 -17.43
CA SER A 160 7.55 -35.45 -18.58
C SER A 160 8.96 -35.18 -19.06
N LYS A 161 9.85 -36.14 -18.79
CA LYS A 161 11.15 -36.30 -19.45
C LYS A 161 10.91 -36.56 -20.94
N LEU A 162 11.58 -35.81 -21.80
CA LEU A 162 12.63 -36.23 -22.74
C LEU A 162 13.22 -34.99 -23.40
#